data_AF-K7MGZ2-F1
#
_entry.id   AF-K7MGZ2-F1
#
_cell.length_a   1.000
_cell.length_b   1.000
_cell.length_c   1.000
_cell.angle_alpha   90.00
_cell.angle_beta   90.00
_cell.angle_gamma   90.00
#
_symmetry.space_group_name_H-M   'P 1'
#
loop_
_entity.id
_entity.type
_entity.pdbx_description
1 polymer ?
#
loop_
_entity_poly.entity_id
_entity_poly.type
_entity_poly.pdbx_seq_one_letter_code
_entity_poly.pdbx_strand_id
1 'polypeptide(L)' 'MYGQSAIAVNEFLGHSWRKVTHNSNETLGVLILKTRGFFPEAYWYWIGLGALIGYVFLYNFLFTLAL' A
#
# COMPACT_ATOMS: atom_id res chain seq x y z
N MET A 1 -12.14 2.99 2.66
CA MET A 1 -10.79 3.15 3.25
C MET A 1 -9.68 2.84 2.26
N TYR A 2 -9.64 1.65 1.64
CA TYR A 2 -8.61 1.31 0.63
C TYR A 2 -8.60 2.22 -0.59
N GLY A 3 -9.77 2.51 -1.18
CA GLY A 3 -9.86 3.42 -2.34
C GLY A 3 -9.33 4.83 -2.05
N GLN A 4 -9.69 5.40 -0.90
CA GLN A 4 -9.16 6.70 -0.46
C GLN A 4 -7.64 6.66 -0.29
N SER A 5 -7.10 5.57 0.26
CA SER A 5 -5.65 5.39 0.42
C SER A 5 -4.96 5.32 -0.95
N ALA A 6 -5.52 4.58 -1.90
CA ALA A 6 -4.98 4.47 -3.25
C ALA A 6 -4.97 5.82 -3.98
N ILE A 7 -6.06 6.60 -3.89
CA ILE A 7 -6.13 7.94 -4.49
C ILE A 7 -5.12 8.88 -3.84
N ALA A 8 -5.04 8.90 -2.51
CA ALA A 8 -4.09 9.75 -1.79
C ALA A 8 -2.64 9.42 -2.17
N VAL A 9 -2.26 8.14 -2.17
CA VAL A 9 -0.91 7.69 -2.54
C VAL A 9 -0.60 8.06 -4.00
N ASN A 10 -1.54 7.85 -4.92
CA ASN A 10 -1.34 8.20 -6.33
C ASN A 10 -1.11 9.72 -6.53
N GLU A 11 -1.91 10.55 -5.87
CA GLU A 11 -1.76 12.01 -5.93
C GLU A 11 -0.43 12.46 -5.32
N PHE A 12 -0.17 12.11 -4.05
CA PHE A 12 0.98 12.63 -3.30
C PHE A 12 2.32 11.99 -3.72
N LEU A 13 2.34 10.86 -4.43
CA LEU A 13 3.58 10.35 -5.06
C LEU A 13 3.80 10.90 -6.48
N GLY A 14 2.86 11.70 -6.99
CA GLY A 14 2.94 12.37 -8.27
C GLY A 14 4.08 13.40 -8.35
N HIS A 15 4.47 13.75 -9.58
CA HIS A 15 5.63 14.60 -9.85
C HIS A 15 5.58 15.95 -9.11
N SER A 16 4.41 16.60 -9.05
CA SER A 16 4.20 17.90 -8.39
C SER A 16 4.56 17.90 -6.90
N TRP A 17 4.50 16.73 -6.25
CA TRP A 17 4.75 16.53 -4.83
C TRP A 17 6.17 16.01 -4.53
N ARG A 18 6.99 15.74 -5.55
CA ARG A 18 8.38 15.24 -5.43
C ARG A 18 9.39 16.35 -5.12
N LYS A 19 9.05 17.21 -4.16
CA LYS A 19 9.97 18.23 -3.64
C LYS A 19 10.60 17.70 -2.37
N VAL A 20 11.92 17.52 -2.37
CA VAL A 20 12.67 17.10 -1.19
C VAL A 20 12.65 18.24 -0.17
N THR A 21 12.33 17.95 1.08
CA THR A 21 12.31 18.98 2.12
C THR A 21 13.73 19.19 2.65
N HIS A 22 14.10 20.42 3.03
CA HIS A 22 15.47 20.72 3.51
C HIS A 22 15.89 19.86 4.73
N ASN A 23 14.93 19.38 5.51
CA ASN A 23 15.17 18.66 6.76
C ASN A 23 15.00 17.14 6.64
N SER A 24 14.63 16.61 5.46
CA SER A 24 14.44 15.17 5.28
C SER A 24 14.85 14.73 3.89
N ASN A 25 15.36 13.49 3.77
CA ASN A 25 15.58 12.85 2.47
C ASN A 25 14.27 12.35 1.83
N GLU A 26 13.12 12.78 2.35
CA GLU A 26 11.80 12.40 1.86
C GLU A 26 11.16 13.53 1.08
N THR A 27 10.29 13.16 0.14
CA THR A 27 9.49 14.13 -0.60
C THR A 27 8.36 14.68 0.27
N LEU A 28 7.92 15.90 -0.02
CA LEU A 28 6.77 16.52 0.65
C LEU A 28 5.54 15.61 0.63
N GLY A 29 5.27 14.95 -0.50
CA GLY A 29 4.16 14.02 -0.63
C GLY A 29 4.25 12.81 0.30
N VAL A 30 5.44 12.21 0.44
CA VAL A 30 5.68 11.09 1.39
C VAL A 30 5.44 11.55 2.83
N LEU A 31 5.91 12.74 3.19
CA LEU A 31 5.69 13.31 4.53
C LEU A 31 4.20 13.51 4.83
N ILE A 32 3.44 14.04 3.88
CA ILE A 32 1.98 14.23 4.03
C ILE A 32 1.28 12.88 4.20
N LEU A 33 1.63 11.87 3.41
CA LEU A 33 1.05 10.53 3.53
C LEU A 33 1.31 9.95 4.92
N LYS A 34 2.56 9.97 5.38
CA LYS A 34 2.94 9.45 6.70
C LYS A 34 2.26 10.18 7.85
N THR A 35 2.23 11.51 7.82
CA THR A 35 1.57 12.32 8.86
C THR A 35 0.05 12.09 8.92
N ARG A 36 -0.56 11.63 7.83
CA ARG A 36 -1.98 11.25 7.77
C ARG A 36 -2.24 9.76 8.01
N GLY A 37 -1.19 8.97 8.31
CA GLY A 37 -1.29 7.54 8.55
C GLY A 37 -1.47 6.69 7.29
N PHE A 38 -1.17 7.24 6.11
CA PHE A 38 -1.08 6.47 4.88
C PHE A 38 0.32 5.88 4.72
N PHE A 39 0.38 4.66 4.19
CA PHE A 39 1.62 3.95 3.92
C PHE A 39 2.06 4.18 2.48
N PRO A 40 3.11 4.97 2.22
CA PRO A 40 3.60 5.26 0.87
C PRO A 40 4.36 4.07 0.25
N GLU A 41 4.66 3.03 1.02
CA GLU A 41 5.57 1.98 0.60
C GLU A 41 4.89 0.95 -0.32
N ALA A 42 5.45 0.74 -1.51
CA ALA A 42 4.88 -0.16 -2.51
C ALA A 42 4.85 -1.65 -2.09
N TYR A 43 5.61 -2.06 -1.08
CA TYR A 43 5.63 -3.46 -0.65
C TYR A 43 4.31 -3.93 -0.04
N TRP A 44 3.46 -3.01 0.45
CA TRP A 44 2.13 -3.34 0.95
C TRP A 44 1.27 -4.04 -0.11
N TYR A 45 1.44 -3.67 -1.38
CA TYR A 45 0.78 -4.36 -2.50
C TYR A 45 1.20 -5.83 -2.57
N TRP A 46 2.50 -6.11 -2.44
CA TRP A 46 3.05 -7.46 -2.50
C TRP A 46 2.64 -8.32 -1.31
N ILE A 47 2.54 -7.72 -0.11
CA ILE A 47 1.99 -8.41 1.07
C ILE A 47 0.54 -8.80 0.81
N GLY A 48 -0.28 -7.89 0.30
CA GLY A 48 -1.68 -8.16 -0.05
C GLY A 48 -1.81 -9.27 -1.10
N LEU A 49 -1.00 -9.22 -2.15
CA LEU A 49 -0.99 -10.25 -3.19
C LEU A 49 -0.59 -11.63 -2.63
N GLY A 50 0.46 -11.69 -1.82
CA GLY A 50 0.89 -12.94 -1.17
C GLY A 50 -0.19 -13.51 -0.25
N ALA A 51 -0.86 -12.67 0.53
CA ALA A 51 -1.98 -13.07 1.37
C ALA A 51 -3.13 -13.65 0.54
N LEU A 52 -3.50 -13.00 -0.58
CA LEU A 52 -4.55 -13.50 -1.48
C LEU A 52 -4.20 -14.87 -2.05
N ILE A 53 -2.97 -15.04 -2.54
CA ILE A 53 -2.49 -16.33 -3.06
C ILE A 53 -2.54 -17.41 -1.97
N GLY A 54 -2.07 -17.09 -0.76
CA GLY A 54 -2.15 -18.01 0.39
C GLY A 54 -3.58 -18.43 0.71
N TYR A 55 -4.52 -17.49 0.72
CA TYR A 55 -5.94 -17.78 0.94
C TYR A 55 -6.54 -18.66 -0.17
N VAL A 56 -6.17 -18.44 -1.43
CA VAL A 56 -6.63 -19.29 -2.55
C VAL A 56 -6.26 -20.75 -2.28
N PHE A 57 -4.99 -21.03 -1.94
CA PHE A 57 -4.57 -22.41 -1.64
C PHE A 57 -5.22 -22.96 -0.37
N LEU A 58 -5.25 -22.17 0.71
CA LEU A 58 -5.84 -22.58 1.98
C LEU A 58 -7.30 -23.00 1.79
N TYR A 59 -8.10 -22.18 1.10
CA TYR A 59 -9.52 -22.47 0.90
C TYR A 59 -9.75 -23.61 -0.08
N ASN A 60 -8.98 -23.72 -1.17
CA ASN A 60 -9.09 -24.89 -2.05
C ASN A 60 -8.81 -26.20 -1.30
N PHE A 61 -7.81 -26.21 -0.41
CA PHE A 61 -7.50 -27.37 0.41
C PHE A 61 -8.60 -27.67 1.45
N LEU A 62 -9.04 -26.67 2.21
CA LEU A 62 -10.08 -26.84 3.21
C LEU A 62 -11.41 -27.28 2.60
N PHE A 63 -11.81 -26.74 1.45
CA PHE A 63 -13.02 -27.18 0.75
C PHE A 63 -12.89 -28.61 0.24
N THR A 64 -11.71 -29.02 -0.23
CA THR A 64 -11.47 -30.41 -0.63
C THR A 64 -11.58 -31.37 0.55
N LEU A 65 -11.09 -30.97 1.74
CA LEU A 65 -11.20 -31.78 2.95
C LEU A 65 -12.61 -31.80 3.57
N ALA A 66 -13.41 -30.76 3.32
CA ALA A 66 -14.76 -30.65 3.85
C ALA A 66 -15.82 -31.39 3.01
N LEU A 67 -15.43 -31.90 1.83
CA LEU A 67 -16.26 -32.70 0.93
C LEU A 67 -16.07 -34.20 1.20
#